data_AF-A0A8S4BX35-F1
#
_entry.id   AF-A0A8S4BX35-F1
#
_cell.length_a   1.000
_cell.length_b   1.000
_cell.length_c   1.000
_cell.angle_alpha   90.00
_cell.angle_beta   90.00
_cell.angle_gamma   90.00
#
_symmetry.space_group_name_H-M   'P 1'
#
loop_
_entity.id
_entity.type
_entity.pdbx_description
1 polymer ?
#
loop_
_entity_poly.entity_id
_entity_poly.type
_entity_poly.pdbx_seq_one_letter_code
_entity_poly.pdbx_strand_id
1 'polypeptide(L)' 'MSMLQYFLDQSQSSQDNIFQGLEIVKDREFCQQHQNQYPVIFISFKDIKYSGYSGAYSGIAQVIKHLYATHE' A
#
# COMPACT_ATOMS: atom_id res chain seq x y z
N MET A 1 4.68 -3.69 8.16
CA MET A 1 4.72 -2.77 7.01
C MET A 1 5.79 -3.25 6.05
N SER A 2 5.54 -3.20 4.74
CA SER A 2 6.50 -3.65 3.73
C SER A 2 7.41 -2.51 3.29
N MET A 3 8.61 -2.83 2.76
CA MET A 3 9.53 -1.83 2.20
C MET A 3 8.88 -1.01 1.08
N LEU A 4 8.07 -1.65 0.24
CA LEU A 4 7.37 -0.99 -0.85
C LEU A 4 6.32 0.00 -0.34
N GLN A 5 5.60 -0.36 0.72
CA GLN A 5 4.66 0.55 1.37
C GLN A 5 5.41 1.80 1.87
N TYR A 6 6.51 1.62 2.61
CA TYR A 6 7.30 2.76 3.11
C TYR A 6 7.84 3.66 1.99
N PHE A 7 8.24 3.06 0.87
CA PHE A 7 8.79 3.82 -0.25
C PHE A 7 7.73 4.68 -0.94
N LEU A 8 6.54 4.14 -1.18
CA LEU A 8 5.51 4.80 -1.98
C LEU A 8 4.60 5.74 -1.16
N ASP A 9 4.41 5.44 0.13
CA ASP A 9 3.41 6.09 0.99
C ASP A 9 3.78 7.56 1.31
N GLN A 10 2.91 8.49 0.91
CA GLN A 10 3.06 9.93 1.11
C GLN A 10 3.07 10.35 2.59
N SER A 11 2.51 9.53 3.48
CA SER A 11 2.52 9.81 4.92
C SER A 11 3.91 9.60 5.56
N GLN A 12 4.86 9.01 4.83
CA GLN A 12 6.20 8.64 5.35
C GLN A 12 7.31 9.64 4.98
N SER A 13 6.98 10.84 4.49
CA SER A 13 7.94 11.88 4.08
C SER A 13 8.88 12.39 5.19
N SER A 14 8.64 12.00 6.45
CA SER A 14 9.55 12.31 7.57
C SER A 14 10.70 11.30 7.74
N GLN A 15 10.75 10.25 6.91
CA GLN A 15 11.64 9.08 7.07
C GLN A 15 12.58 8.85 5.88
N ASP A 16 12.86 9.87 5.08
CA ASP A 16 13.70 9.80 3.85
C ASP A 16 15.04 9.08 4.03
N ASN A 17 15.58 9.08 5.25
CA ASN A 17 16.89 8.53 5.54
C ASN A 17 16.94 6.99 5.61
N ILE A 18 15.80 6.28 5.65
CA ILE A 18 15.79 4.81 5.76
C ILE A 18 16.28 4.09 4.49
N PHE A 19 16.27 4.78 3.35
CA PHE A 19 16.76 4.23 2.07
C PHE A 19 18.21 4.60 1.76
N GLN A 20 18.89 5.35 2.63
CA GLN A 20 20.29 5.74 2.42
C GLN A 20 21.19 4.50 2.28
N GLY A 21 22.05 4.54 1.26
CA GLY A 21 23.01 3.46 0.98
C GLY A 21 22.41 2.26 0.22
N LEU A 22 21.11 2.26 -0.09
CA LEU A 22 20.50 1.23 -0.93
C LEU A 22 20.68 1.56 -2.42
N GLU A 23 20.59 0.54 -3.28
CA GLU A 23 20.77 0.73 -4.73
C GLU A 23 19.72 1.69 -5.33
N ILE A 24 18.50 1.67 -4.78
CA ILE A 24 17.36 2.47 -5.27
C ILE A 24 17.64 3.97 -5.25
N VAL A 25 18.42 4.47 -4.28
CA VAL A 25 18.72 5.92 -4.19
C VAL A 25 19.70 6.41 -5.25
N LYS A 26 20.31 5.50 -6.02
CA LYS A 26 21.15 5.88 -7.16
C LYS A 26 20.30 6.33 -8.36
N ASP A 27 19.06 5.86 -8.47
CA ASP A 27 18.10 6.33 -9.48
C ASP A 27 17.30 7.51 -8.93
N ARG A 28 17.88 8.70 -9.08
CA ARG A 28 17.31 9.94 -8.52
C ARG A 28 15.99 10.32 -9.18
N GLU A 29 15.83 10.07 -10.47
CA GLU A 29 14.61 10.41 -11.21
C GLU A 29 13.45 9.53 -10.73
N PHE A 30 13.69 8.22 -10.59
CA PHE A 30 12.70 7.30 -10.03
C PHE A 30 12.30 7.69 -8.60
N CYS A 31 13.29 7.99 -7.74
CA CYS A 31 13.01 8.43 -6.37
C CYS A 31 12.18 9.71 -6.33
N GLN A 32 12.52 10.73 -7.13
CA GLN A 32 11.73 11.97 -7.17
C GLN A 32 10.29 11.75 -7.65
N GLN A 33 10.10 10.84 -8.61
CA GLN A 33 8.79 10.57 -9.17
C GLN A 33 7.89 9.71 -8.26
N HIS A 34 8.48 8.80 -7.48
CA HIS A 34 7.70 7.75 -6.81
C HIS A 34 7.82 7.74 -5.30
N GLN A 35 8.93 8.21 -4.73
CA GLN A 35 9.15 8.14 -3.29
C GLN A 35 8.20 9.09 -2.56
N ASN A 36 7.38 8.54 -1.67
CA ASN A 36 6.39 9.26 -0.86
C ASN A 36 5.39 10.09 -1.70
N GLN A 37 5.05 9.65 -2.91
CA GLN A 37 4.15 10.38 -3.81
C GLN A 37 2.70 9.85 -3.83
N TYR A 38 2.41 8.74 -3.13
CA TYR A 38 1.13 8.05 -3.29
C TYR A 38 0.38 7.85 -1.98
N PRO A 39 -0.96 8.00 -1.96
CA PRO A 39 -1.78 7.42 -0.90
C PRO A 39 -1.73 5.89 -1.03
N VAL A 40 -1.08 5.22 -0.09
CA VAL A 40 -0.97 3.75 -0.07
C VAL A 40 -1.94 3.18 0.95
N ILE A 41 -2.87 2.35 0.49
CA ILE A 41 -3.85 1.66 1.35
C ILE A 41 -3.44 0.21 1.50
N PHE A 42 -3.33 -0.27 2.74
CA PHE A 42 -3.12 -1.69 3.01
C PHE A 42 -4.43 -2.46 2.90
N ILE A 43 -4.45 -3.52 2.09
CA ILE A 43 -5.62 -4.39 1.90
C ILE A 43 -5.25 -5.82 2.29
N SER A 44 -6.08 -6.45 3.13
CA SER A 44 -5.94 -7.85 3.51
C SER A 44 -7.24 -8.60 3.30
N PHE A 45 -7.16 -9.76 2.66
CA PHE A 45 -8.27 -10.70 2.49
C PHE A 45 -8.16 -11.91 3.43
N LYS A 46 -7.24 -11.88 4.40
CA LYS A 46 -6.97 -13.01 5.31
C LYS A 46 -8.22 -13.52 6.04
N ASP A 47 -9.15 -12.62 6.35
CA ASP A 47 -10.37 -12.93 7.11
C ASP A 47 -11.53 -13.39 6.22
N ILE A 48 -11.34 -13.42 4.90
CA ILE A 48 -12.32 -13.92 3.94
C ILE A 48 -12.25 -15.44 3.92
N LYS A 49 -13.09 -16.08 4.74
CA LYS A 49 -13.18 -17.54 4.88
C LYS A 49 -14.56 -18.03 4.44
N TYR A 50 -14.70 -18.31 3.15
CA TYR A 50 -15.94 -18.83 2.55
C TYR A 50 -15.67 -20.14 1.81
N SER A 51 -16.64 -21.06 1.86
CA SER A 51 -16.56 -22.37 1.18
C SER A 51 -16.94 -22.31 -0.31
N GLY A 52 -17.36 -21.15 -0.82
CA GLY A 52 -17.81 -20.99 -2.20
C GLY A 52 -17.50 -19.62 -2.79
N TYR A 53 -17.39 -19.58 -4.12
CA TYR A 53 -17.01 -18.40 -4.90
C TYR A 53 -17.88 -17.18 -4.58
N SER A 54 -19.21 -17.33 -4.60
CA SER A 54 -20.13 -16.21 -4.37
C SER A 54 -19.94 -15.54 -3.00
N GLY A 55 -19.63 -16.32 -1.97
CA GLY A 55 -19.33 -15.80 -0.64
C GLY A 55 -18.00 -15.06 -0.59
N ALA A 56 -16.94 -15.65 -1.17
CA ALA A 56 -15.62 -15.03 -1.24
C ALA A 56 -15.65 -13.72 -2.04
N TYR A 57 -16.33 -13.69 -3.19
CA TYR A 57 -16.52 -12.50 -4.00
C TYR A 57 -17.21 -11.39 -3.21
N SER A 58 -18.33 -11.73 -2.54
CA SER A 58 -19.07 -10.77 -1.71
C SER A 58 -18.20 -10.21 -0.57
N GLY A 59 -17.41 -11.07 0.08
CA GLY A 59 -16.46 -10.65 1.12
C GLY A 59 -15.39 -9.70 0.59
N ILE A 60 -14.81 -9.96 -0.58
CA ILE A 60 -13.79 -9.07 -1.19
C ILE A 60 -14.41 -7.71 -1.49
N ALA A 61 -15.60 -7.70 -2.12
CA ALA A 61 -16.32 -6.47 -2.44
C ALA A 61 -16.64 -5.64 -1.18
N GLN A 62 -17.00 -6.30 -0.07
CA GLN A 62 -17.24 -5.64 1.21
C GLN A 62 -15.96 -5.02 1.79
N VAL A 63 -14.83 -5.73 1.75
CA VAL A 63 -13.54 -5.20 2.22
C VAL A 63 -13.16 -3.94 1.42
N ILE A 64 -13.24 -4.01 0.09
CA ILE A 64 -12.92 -2.86 -0.78
C ILE A 64 -13.88 -1.69 -0.50
N LYS A 65 -15.19 -1.95 -0.40
CA LYS A 65 -16.18 -0.91 -0.08
C LYS A 65 -15.89 -0.24 1.25
N HIS A 66 -15.56 -1.01 2.28
CA HIS A 66 -15.27 -0.46 3.60
C HIS A 66 -14.01 0.40 3.60
N LEU A 67 -12.95 -0.07 2.93
CA LEU A 67 -11.70 0.69 2.78
C LEU A 67 -11.93 2.01 2.02
N TYR A 68 -12.68 1.98 0.93
CA TYR A 68 -13.03 3.20 0.19
C TYR A 68 -13.76 4.21 1.08
N ALA A 69 -14.80 3.78 1.80
CA ALA A 69 -15.56 4.66 2.70
C ALA A 69 -14.75 5.18 3.90
N THR A 70 -13.65 4.53 4.27
CA THR A 70 -12.77 4.94 5.38
C THR A 70 -11.73 5.98 4.92
N HIS A 71 -11.45 6.05 3.62
CA HIS A 71 -10.38 6.87 3.03
C HIS A 71 -10.91 7.89 1.99
N GLU A 72 -12.23 8.05 1.84
CA GLU A 72 -12.87 9.27 1.31
C GLU A 72 -12.75 10.42 2.32
#